data_AF-A0A9E0XGD7-F1
#
_entry.id   AF-A0A9E0XGD7-F1
#
_cell.length_a   1.000
_cell.length_b   1.000
_cell.length_c   1.000
_cell.angle_alpha   90.00
_cell.angle_beta   90.00
_cell.angle_gamma   90.00
#
_symmetry.space_group_name_H-M   'P 1'
#
loop_
_entity.id
_entity.type
_entity.pdbx_description
1 polymer ?
#
loop_
_entity_poly.entity_id
_entity_poly.type
_entity_poly.pdbx_seq_one_letter_code
_entity_poly.pdbx_strand_id
1 'polypeptide(L)'
;AIEEFNILKEYAPNDPWVHTQLASSYRELKMPEKEIEEYETCVKLCPKDSDKLFHLGTLYFKQGLNAKGLKVYEKLKNLEPKQAETLISYYGERAS
;
A
#
# COMPACT_ATOMS: atom_id res chain seq x y z
N ALA A 1 -18.13 2.25 9.25
CA ALA A 1 -16.96 2.26 8.35
C ALA A 1 -16.55 0.86 7.91
N ILE A 2 -15.81 0.05 8.70
CA ILE A 2 -15.28 -1.24 8.21
C ILE A 2 -16.37 -2.23 7.78
N GLU A 3 -17.42 -2.40 8.59
CA GLU A 3 -18.53 -3.30 8.24
C GLU A 3 -19.20 -2.90 6.93
N GLU A 4 -19.46 -1.60 6.72
CA GLU A 4 -20.04 -1.07 5.49
C GLU A 4 -19.12 -1.31 4.29
N PHE A 5 -17.81 -1.07 4.43
CA PHE A 5 -16.86 -1.31 3.35
C PHE A 5 -16.63 -2.80 3.07
N ASN A 6 -16.77 -3.68 4.06
CA ASN A 6 -16.75 -5.13 3.84
C ASN A 6 -17.96 -5.58 3.03
N ILE A 7 -19.15 -5.06 3.33
CA ILE A 7 -20.35 -5.31 2.51
C ILE A 7 -20.10 -4.81 1.08
N LEU A 8 -19.59 -3.59 0.90
CA LEU A 8 -19.26 -3.06 -0.43
C LEU A 8 -18.23 -3.92 -1.17
N LYS A 9 -17.25 -4.50 -0.47
CA LYS A 9 -16.27 -5.43 -1.04
C LYS A 9 -16.92 -6.71 -1.55
N GLU A 10 -18.01 -7.19 -0.96
CA GLU A 10 -18.77 -8.33 -1.49
C GLU A 10 -19.46 -8.00 -2.82
N TYR A 11 -19.99 -6.78 -2.96
CA TYR A 11 -20.67 -6.33 -4.19
C TYR A 11 -19.71 -5.85 -5.28
N ALA A 12 -18.57 -5.27 -4.90
CA ALA A 12 -17.59 -4.66 -5.79
C ALA A 12 -16.14 -5.06 -5.38
N PRO A 13 -15.78 -6.37 -5.47
CA PRO A 13 -14.50 -6.88 -4.98
C PRO A 13 -13.29 -6.43 -5.80
N ASN A 14 -13.51 -5.78 -6.93
CA ASN A 14 -12.47 -5.27 -7.82
C ASN A 14 -12.48 -3.74 -7.91
N ASP A 15 -13.21 -3.05 -7.02
CA ASP A 15 -13.20 -1.60 -6.95
C ASP A 15 -12.04 -1.10 -6.06
N PRO A 16 -11.00 -0.46 -6.62
CA PRO A 16 -9.86 0.04 -5.86
C PRO A 16 -10.25 1.09 -4.81
N TRP A 17 -11.38 1.79 -4.99
CA TRP A 17 -11.87 2.74 -4.01
C TRP A 17 -12.28 2.03 -2.71
N VAL A 18 -13.05 0.95 -2.80
CA VAL A 18 -13.47 0.15 -1.64
C VAL A 18 -12.26 -0.35 -0.85
N HIS A 19 -11.26 -0.90 -1.54
CA HIS A 19 -10.02 -1.36 -0.91
C HIS A 19 -9.22 -0.21 -0.27
N THR A 20 -9.20 0.98 -0.88
CA THR A 20 -8.55 2.17 -0.29
C THR A 20 -9.26 2.61 1.00
N GLN A 21 -10.59 2.54 1.05
CA GLN A 21 -11.36 2.88 2.24
C GLN A 21 -11.15 1.88 3.38
N LEU A 22 -11.07 0.58 3.06
CA LEU A 22 -10.70 -0.46 4.04
C LEU A 22 -9.28 -0.27 4.56
N ALA A 23 -8.32 -0.02 3.67
CA ALA A 23 -6.93 0.26 4.08
C ALA A 23 -6.84 1.44 5.05
N SER A 24 -7.54 2.53 4.73
CA SER A 24 -7.61 3.73 5.59
C SER A 24 -8.25 3.42 6.96
N SER A 25 -9.31 2.62 6.97
CA SER A 25 -9.97 2.20 8.21
C SER A 25 -9.05 1.31 9.07
N TYR A 26 -8.30 0.39 8.46
CA TYR A 26 -7.33 -0.45 9.17
C TYR A 26 -6.12 0.35 9.68
N ARG A 27 -5.70 1.40 8.95
CA ARG A 27 -4.69 2.35 9.42
C ARG A 27 -5.12 3.04 10.71
N GLU A 28 -6.35 3.57 10.75
CA GLU A 28 -6.90 4.25 11.93
C GLU A 28 -6.98 3.32 13.15
N LEU A 29 -7.28 2.04 12.92
CA LEU A 29 -7.28 1.00 13.95
C LEU A 29 -5.89 0.45 14.29
N LYS A 30 -4.82 0.96 13.66
CA LYS A 30 -3.44 0.48 13.84
C LYS A 30 -3.31 -1.02 13.56
N MET A 31 -3.97 -1.52 12.51
CA MET A 31 -3.92 -2.90 12.03
C MET A 31 -3.12 -2.98 10.72
N PRO A 32 -1.77 -2.85 10.78
CA PRO A 32 -0.94 -2.69 9.59
C PRO A 32 -0.95 -3.90 8.66
N GLU A 33 -1.16 -5.12 9.16
CA GLU A 33 -1.24 -6.33 8.33
C GLU A 33 -2.44 -6.26 7.39
N LYS A 34 -3.61 -5.89 7.91
CA LYS A 34 -4.84 -5.74 7.12
C LYS A 34 -4.76 -4.53 6.19
N GLU A 35 -4.16 -3.44 6.62
CA GLU A 35 -3.89 -2.29 5.75
C GLU A 35 -3.04 -2.70 4.53
N ILE A 36 -1.98 -3.49 4.75
CA ILE A 36 -1.12 -4.02 3.69
C ILE A 36 -1.91 -4.91 2.74
N GLU A 37 -2.74 -5.83 3.23
CA GLU A 37 -3.55 -6.73 2.39
C GLU A 37 -4.46 -5.96 1.41
N GLU A 38 -5.09 -4.89 1.89
CA GLU A 38 -5.96 -4.07 1.03
C GLU A 38 -5.15 -3.26 0.01
N TYR A 39 -3.98 -2.70 0.39
CA TYR A 39 -3.09 -2.04 -0.58
C TYR A 39 -2.44 -3.01 -1.58
N GLU A 40 -2.12 -4.24 -1.18
CA GLU A 40 -1.68 -5.30 -2.10
C GLU A 40 -2.76 -5.56 -3.16
N THR A 41 -4.04 -5.51 -2.77
CA THR A 41 -5.15 -5.67 -3.71
C THR A 41 -5.30 -4.45 -4.62
N CYS A 42 -5.22 -3.23 -4.08
CA CYS A 42 -5.19 -2.00 -4.89
C CYS A 42 -4.09 -2.03 -5.97
N VAL A 43 -2.88 -2.47 -5.62
CA VAL A 43 -1.76 -2.57 -6.57
C VAL A 43 -1.97 -3.69 -7.59
N LYS A 44 -2.71 -4.76 -7.26
CA LYS A 44 -3.10 -5.78 -8.26
C LYS A 44 -4.11 -5.24 -9.27
N LEU A 45 -5.09 -4.46 -8.80
CA LEU A 45 -6.13 -3.86 -9.65
C LEU A 45 -5.58 -2.70 -10.50
N CYS A 46 -4.69 -1.89 -9.91
CA CYS A 46 -4.11 -0.70 -10.52
C CYS A 46 -2.57 -0.76 -10.46
N PRO A 47 -1.91 -1.63 -11.26
CA PRO A 47 -0.48 -1.92 -11.13
C PRO A 47 0.46 -0.77 -11.49
N LYS A 48 -0.06 0.29 -12.11
CA LYS A 48 0.70 1.50 -12.50
C LYS A 48 0.31 2.73 -11.68
N ASP A 49 -0.57 2.59 -10.69
CA ASP A 49 -0.90 3.68 -9.79
C ASP A 49 0.25 3.90 -8.80
N SER A 50 1.00 4.97 -9.04
CA SER A 50 2.22 5.30 -8.31
C SER A 50 1.94 5.64 -6.85
N ASP A 51 0.77 6.19 -6.52
CA ASP A 51 0.38 6.52 -5.15
C ASP A 51 0.06 5.25 -4.35
N LYS A 52 -0.66 4.28 -4.94
CA LYS A 52 -0.90 2.99 -4.27
C LYS A 52 0.40 2.22 -4.08
N LEU A 53 1.30 2.25 -5.06
CA LEU A 53 2.64 1.69 -4.93
C LEU A 53 3.42 2.37 -3.81
N PHE A 54 3.45 3.70 -3.76
CA PHE A 54 4.16 4.44 -2.72
C PHE A 54 3.65 4.13 -1.31
N HIS A 55 2.32 4.07 -1.13
CA HIS A 55 1.72 3.68 0.15
C HIS A 55 2.10 2.26 0.56
N LEU A 56 1.98 1.29 -0.35
CA LEU A 56 2.34 -0.10 -0.08
C LEU A 56 3.83 -0.26 0.27
N GLY A 57 4.71 0.42 -0.47
CA GLY A 57 6.15 0.41 -0.20
C GLY A 57 6.48 0.99 1.18
N THR A 58 5.85 2.12 1.53
CA THR A 58 6.02 2.76 2.84
C THR A 58 5.57 1.82 3.96
N LEU A 59 4.44 1.14 3.80
CA LEU A 59 3.94 0.17 4.78
C LEU A 59 4.88 -1.02 4.93
N TYR A 60 5.41 -1.56 3.83
CA TYR A 60 6.39 -2.64 3.90
C TYR A 60 7.64 -2.24 4.67
N PHE A 61 8.23 -1.07 4.40
CA PHE A 61 9.37 -0.60 5.18
C PHE A 61 9.01 -0.35 6.65
N LYS A 62 7.84 0.24 6.93
CA LYS A 62 7.31 0.42 8.29
C LYS A 62 7.04 -0.88 9.05
N GLN A 63 6.93 -2.01 8.37
CA GLN A 63 6.80 -3.33 9.00
C GLN A 63 8.10 -4.15 8.93
N GLY A 64 9.20 -3.58 8.46
CA GLY A 64 10.48 -4.29 8.28
C GLY A 64 10.47 -5.31 7.14
N LEU A 65 9.45 -5.30 6.28
CA LEU A 65 9.29 -6.15 5.11
C LEU A 65 10.14 -5.61 3.93
N ASN A 66 11.42 -5.41 4.19
CA ASN A 66 12.35 -4.67 3.34
C ASN A 66 12.44 -5.23 1.91
N ALA A 67 12.48 -6.55 1.76
CA ALA A 67 12.53 -7.19 0.45
C ALA A 67 11.26 -6.90 -0.40
N LYS A 68 10.08 -6.82 0.24
CA LYS A 68 8.85 -6.43 -0.46
C LYS A 68 8.85 -4.94 -0.81
N GLY A 69 9.29 -4.08 0.12
CA GLY A 69 9.44 -2.64 -0.12
C GLY A 69 10.38 -2.32 -1.28
N LEU A 70 11.54 -2.99 -1.36
CA LEU A 70 12.48 -2.82 -2.47
C LEU A 70 11.90 -3.24 -3.83
N LYS A 71 11.07 -4.30 -3.87
CA LYS A 71 10.36 -4.68 -5.11
C LYS A 71 9.37 -3.60 -5.55
N VAL A 72 8.72 -2.92 -4.60
CA VAL A 72 7.83 -1.79 -4.91
C VAL A 72 8.64 -0.59 -5.39
N TYR A 73 9.78 -0.30 -4.76
CA TYR A 73 10.70 0.73 -5.21
C TYR A 73 11.13 0.51 -6.67
N GLU A 74 11.52 -0.70 -7.06
CA GLU A 74 11.91 -0.99 -8.46
C GLU A 74 10.77 -0.73 -9.45
N LYS A 75 9.52 -1.04 -9.07
CA LYS A 75 8.35 -0.71 -9.90
C LYS A 75 8.17 0.81 -9.99
N LEU A 76 8.22 1.49 -8.85
CA LEU A 76 7.99 2.92 -8.76
C LEU A 76 9.08 3.72 -9.48
N LYS A 77 10.34 3.26 -9.45
CA LYS A 77 11.47 3.87 -10.14
C LYS A 77 11.27 3.97 -11.65
N ASN A 78 10.55 3.02 -12.24
CA ASN A 78 10.23 3.01 -13.67
C ASN A 78 9.01 3.89 -14.02
N LEU A 79 8.14 4.17 -13.06
CA LEU A 79 6.90 4.94 -13.27
C LEU A 79 7.08 6.41 -12.87
N GLU A 80 7.52 6.62 -11.63
CA GLU A 80 7.69 7.92 -10.97
C GLU A 80 9.02 7.94 -10.18
N PRO A 81 10.16 8.22 -10.85
CA PRO A 81 11.49 8.16 -10.23
C PRO A 81 11.64 9.01 -8.97
N LYS A 82 11.07 10.22 -8.95
CA LYS A 82 11.12 11.12 -7.77
C LYS A 82 10.37 10.56 -6.57
N GLN A 83 9.25 9.89 -6.82
CA GLN A 83 8.46 9.25 -5.77
C GLN A 83 9.19 8.01 -5.24
N ALA A 84 9.92 7.29 -6.11
CA ALA A 84 10.79 6.18 -5.70
C ALA A 84 11.97 6.66 -4.83
N GLU A 85 12.62 7.77 -5.19
CA GLU A 85 13.65 8.40 -4.36
C GLU A 85 13.11 8.83 -2.98
N THR A 86 11.87 9.31 -2.93
CA THR A 86 11.22 9.60 -1.64
C THR A 86 10.94 8.30 -0.88
N LEU A 87 10.52 7.23 -1.55
CA LEU A 87 10.21 5.95 -0.92
C LEU A 87 11.44 5.31 -0.25
N ILE A 88 12.65 5.46 -0.81
CA ILE A 88 13.85 4.84 -0.25
C ILE A 88 14.33 5.50 1.05
N SER A 89 13.91 6.74 1.35
CA SER A 89 14.28 7.37 2.63
C SER A 89 13.66 6.62 3.82
N TYR A 90 12.44 6.10 3.66
CA TYR A 90 11.76 5.27 4.67
C TYR A 90 12.44 3.93 4.95
N TYR A 91 13.26 3.42 4.02
CA TYR A 91 14.09 2.24 4.25
C TYR A 91 15.28 2.58 5.17
N GLY A 92 15.91 3.74 4.94
CA GLY A 92 17.08 4.20 5.70
C GLY A 92 16.78 4.51 7.17
N GLU A 93 15.62 5.11 7.46
CA GLU A 93 15.18 5.46 8.82
C GLU A 93 15.05 4.27 9.78
N ARG A 94 15.03 3.03 9.28
CA ARG A 94 14.87 1.80 10.07
C ARG A 94 16.12 0.93 10.12
N ALA A 95 17.12 1.23 9.30
CA ALA A 95 18.39 0.50 9.24
C ALA A 95 19.46 1.10 10.16
N SER A 96 19.21 2.28 10.73
CA SER A 96 20.00 2.99 11.74
C SER A 96 19.46 2.75 13.14
#